data_AF-C1FJ73-F1
#
_entry.id   AF-C1FJ73-F1
#
_cell.length_a   1.000
_cell.length_b   1.000
_cell.length_c   1.000
_cell.angle_alpha   90.00
_cell.angle_beta   90.00
_cell.angle_gamma   90.00
#
_symmetry.space_group_name_H-M   'P 1'
#
loop_
_entity.id
_entity.type
_entity.pdbx_description
1 polymer ?
#
loop_
_entity_poly.entity_id
_entity_poly.type
_entity_poly.pdbx_seq_one_letter_code
_entity_poly.pdbx_strand_id
1 'polypeptide(L)'
;MSSALLNLARRAVAQAPARVAARRGVSTSAPKFGGADEPAYIHAEKMYDVGATKARPLVFGVATAAVVLIGGYIPVYACQFQNRKASG
;
A
#
# COMPACT_ATOMS: atom_id res chain seq x y z
N MET A 1 21.85 -13.09 47.08
CA MET A 1 21.97 -12.63 45.68
C MET A 1 20.58 -12.60 45.05
N SER A 2 19.83 -11.49 45.02
CA SER A 2 18.55 -11.49 44.28
C SER A 2 17.81 -10.17 44.09
N SER A 3 18.08 -9.09 44.82
CA SER A 3 17.29 -7.86 44.68
C SER A 3 17.62 -7.06 43.40
N ALA A 4 18.89 -7.01 43.01
CA ALA A 4 19.32 -6.31 41.80
C ALA A 4 18.79 -6.97 40.50
N LEU A 5 18.80 -8.30 40.43
CA LEU A 5 18.24 -9.06 39.32
C LEU A 5 16.72 -8.91 39.24
N LEU A 6 16.01 -8.93 40.37
CA LEU A 6 14.57 -8.71 40.41
C LEU A 6 14.16 -7.30 39.97
N ASN A 7 14.99 -6.30 40.24
CA ASN A 7 14.74 -4.92 39.82
C ASN A 7 15.09 -4.69 38.34
N LEU A 8 16.13 -5.36 37.84
CA LEU A 8 16.50 -5.34 36.42
C LEU A 8 15.43 -6.03 35.56
N ALA A 9 14.95 -7.19 36.00
CA ALA A 9 13.87 -7.93 35.32
C ALA A 9 12.57 -7.11 35.29
N ARG A 10 12.23 -6.42 36.38
CA ARG A 10 11.07 -5.50 36.41
C ARG A 10 11.24 -4.31 35.46
N ARG A 11 12.43 -3.74 35.34
CA ARG A 11 12.73 -2.68 34.35
C ARG A 11 12.66 -3.20 32.92
N ALA A 12 13.14 -4.41 32.66
CA ALA A 12 13.09 -5.03 31.34
C ALA A 12 11.64 -5.35 30.89
N VAL A 13 10.77 -5.78 31.81
CA VAL A 13 9.34 -5.99 31.53
C VAL A 13 8.60 -4.65 31.31
N ALA A 14 8.95 -3.60 32.07
CA ALA A 14 8.39 -2.26 31.85
C ALA A 14 8.86 -1.59 30.54
N GLN A 15 10.01 -2.01 30.00
CA GLN A 15 10.55 -1.55 28.71
C GLN A 15 10.19 -2.44 27.53
N ALA A 16 9.46 -3.55 27.72
CA ALA A 16 8.95 -4.32 26.61
C ALA A 16 7.97 -3.43 25.83
N PRO A 17 8.28 -3.02 24.58
CA PRO A 17 7.32 -2.27 23.80
C PRO A 17 6.16 -3.22 23.56
N ALA A 18 5.02 -2.93 24.19
CA ALA A 18 3.77 -3.57 23.82
C ALA A 18 3.59 -3.27 22.33
N ARG A 19 3.97 -4.23 21.48
CA ARG A 19 3.63 -4.24 20.07
C ARG A 19 2.13 -4.49 20.03
N VAL A 20 1.37 -3.43 20.29
CA VAL A 20 -0.05 -3.39 19.98
C VAL A 20 -0.10 -3.68 18.49
N ALA A 21 -0.46 -4.91 18.14
CA ALA A 21 -0.77 -5.27 16.78
C ALA A 21 -1.82 -4.27 16.32
N ALA A 22 -1.42 -3.35 15.45
CA ALA A 22 -2.32 -2.37 14.88
C ALA A 22 -3.40 -3.16 14.14
N ARG A 23 -4.55 -3.34 14.79
CA ARG A 23 -5.76 -3.84 14.15
C ARG A 23 -6.15 -2.75 13.15
N ARG A 24 -5.62 -2.84 11.93
CA ARG A 24 -6.07 -2.04 10.79
C ARG A 24 -7.51 -2.45 10.52
N GLY A 25 -8.44 -1.80 11.22
CA GLY A 25 -9.84 -1.82 10.83
C GLY A 25 -9.90 -1.32 9.40
N VAL A 26 -10.37 -2.15 8.49
CA VAL A 26 -10.64 -1.74 7.12
C VAL A 26 -11.89 -0.86 7.19
N SER A 27 -11.71 0.41 7.57
CA SER A 27 -12.77 1.40 7.48
C SER A 27 -13.10 1.59 6.01
N THR A 28 -14.34 1.28 5.63
CA THR A 28 -14.85 1.37 4.26
C THR A 28 -15.66 2.61 3.98
N SER A 29 -15.79 3.54 4.92
CA SER A 29 -16.55 4.77 4.69
C SER A 29 -15.87 5.60 3.60
N ALA A 30 -16.54 5.75 2.46
CA ALA A 30 -16.18 6.72 1.44
C ALA A 30 -16.44 8.13 2.00
N PRO A 31 -15.52 9.08 1.86
CA PRO A 31 -15.81 10.47 2.21
C PRO A 31 -16.87 11.00 1.25
N LYS A 32 -17.89 11.68 1.78
CA LYS A 32 -18.95 12.29 0.96
C LYS A 32 -18.42 13.62 0.41
N PHE A 33 -18.14 13.66 -0.88
CA PHE A 33 -17.72 14.86 -1.58
C PHE A 33 -18.89 15.35 -2.46
N GLY A 34 -19.23 16.65 -2.38
CA GLY A 34 -20.28 17.29 -3.19
C GLY A 34 -21.37 18.00 -2.37
N GLY A 35 -21.97 19.01 -2.99
CA GLY A 35 -23.10 19.80 -2.45
C GLY A 35 -24.45 19.36 -3.02
N ALA A 36 -25.50 20.16 -2.81
CA ALA A 36 -26.89 19.89 -3.22
C ALA A 36 -27.04 19.78 -4.75
N ASP A 37 -26.75 18.59 -5.28
CA ASP A 37 -26.94 18.13 -6.66
C ASP A 37 -25.78 18.33 -7.66
N GLU A 38 -24.60 18.81 -7.22
CA GLU A 38 -23.44 18.99 -8.12
C GLU A 38 -22.25 18.07 -7.79
N PRO A 39 -21.59 17.45 -8.80
CA PRO A 39 -20.43 16.61 -8.56
C PRO A 39 -19.26 17.39 -7.97
N ALA A 40 -18.61 16.80 -6.97
CA ALA A 40 -17.50 17.43 -6.24
C ALA A 40 -16.29 17.85 -7.08
N TYR A 41 -16.14 17.28 -8.28
CA TYR A 41 -14.99 17.51 -9.15
C TYR A 41 -15.16 18.70 -10.09
N ILE A 42 -16.37 19.25 -10.25
CA ILE A 42 -16.64 20.35 -11.19
C ILE A 42 -16.01 21.66 -10.71
N HIS A 43 -16.10 21.95 -9.41
CA HIS A 43 -15.55 23.17 -8.78
C HIS A 43 -14.30 22.90 -7.93
N ALA A 44 -13.63 21.77 -8.12
CA ALA A 44 -12.42 21.45 -7.38
C ALA A 44 -11.23 22.29 -7.88
N GLU A 45 -10.42 22.83 -6.96
CA GLU A 45 -9.20 23.59 -7.31
C GLU A 45 -8.18 22.72 -8.06
N LYS A 46 -8.20 21.40 -7.83
CA LYS A 46 -7.32 20.43 -8.47
C LYS A 46 -8.13 19.53 -9.39
N MET A 47 -7.59 19.30 -10.59
CA MET A 47 -8.20 18.44 -11.61
C MET A 47 -8.39 16.99 -11.13
N TYR A 48 -7.46 16.47 -10.33
CA TYR A 48 -7.53 15.10 -9.80
C TYR A 48 -7.53 15.10 -8.28
N ASP A 49 -8.56 14.50 -7.68
CA ASP A 49 -8.56 14.22 -6.24
C ASP A 49 -7.84 12.91 -5.93
N VAL A 50 -6.52 12.99 -5.99
CA VAL A 50 -5.65 11.88 -5.61
C VAL A 50 -5.74 11.63 -4.10
N GLY A 51 -6.18 12.59 -3.28
CA GLY A 51 -6.35 12.47 -1.83
C GLY A 51 -7.50 11.55 -1.42
N ALA A 52 -8.62 11.65 -2.13
CA ALA A 52 -9.82 10.85 -1.89
C ALA A 52 -9.69 9.36 -2.26
N THR A 53 -8.62 8.98 -2.96
CA THR A 53 -8.42 7.58 -3.38
C THR A 53 -8.16 6.70 -2.17
N LYS A 54 -9.11 5.80 -1.87
CA LYS A 54 -8.96 4.83 -0.78
C LYS A 54 -7.80 3.88 -1.05
N ALA A 55 -7.02 3.56 -0.01
CA ALA A 55 -5.84 2.70 -0.10
C ALA A 55 -4.82 3.15 -1.17
N ARG A 56 -4.64 4.46 -1.32
CA ARG A 56 -3.77 5.10 -2.30
C ARG A 56 -2.40 4.44 -2.55
N PRO A 57 -1.57 4.15 -1.52
CA PRO A 57 -0.25 3.56 -1.77
C PRO A 57 -0.34 2.17 -2.40
N LEU A 58 -1.42 1.41 -2.12
CA LEU A 58 -1.65 0.11 -2.73
C LEU A 58 -2.04 0.26 -4.20
N VAL A 59 -2.96 1.16 -4.51
CA VAL A 59 -3.44 1.38 -5.89
C VAL A 59 -2.29 1.83 -6.78
N PHE A 60 -1.55 2.86 -6.39
CA PHE A 60 -0.42 3.35 -7.17
C PHE A 60 0.75 2.36 -7.18
N GLY A 61 0.98 1.62 -6.10
CA GLY A 61 2.00 0.57 -6.05
C GLY A 61 1.71 -0.56 -7.03
N VAL A 62 0.49 -1.10 -7.03
CA VAL A 62 0.07 -2.16 -7.97
C VAL A 62 0.09 -1.65 -9.40
N ALA A 63 -0.41 -0.45 -9.66
CA ALA A 63 -0.38 0.15 -10.99
C ALA A 63 1.07 0.29 -11.51
N THR A 64 1.97 0.80 -10.69
CA THR A 64 3.39 0.97 -11.06
C THR A 64 4.06 -0.39 -11.30
N ALA A 65 3.85 -1.35 -10.40
CA ALA A 65 4.39 -2.70 -10.55
C ALA A 65 3.87 -3.38 -11.83
N ALA A 66 2.58 -3.24 -12.15
CA ALA A 66 2.00 -3.78 -13.37
C ALA A 66 2.64 -3.18 -14.63
N VAL A 67 2.82 -1.85 -14.67
CA VAL A 67 3.47 -1.18 -15.81
C VAL A 67 4.91 -1.69 -16.00
N VAL A 68 5.68 -1.79 -14.92
CA VAL A 68 7.06 -2.28 -14.96
C VAL A 68 7.11 -3.74 -15.42
N LEU A 69 6.25 -4.60 -14.87
CA LEU A 69 6.20 -6.01 -15.23
C LEU A 69 5.79 -6.21 -16.69
N ILE A 70 4.75 -5.51 -17.16
CA ILE A 70 4.31 -5.60 -18.55
C ILE A 70 5.42 -5.10 -19.48
N GLY A 71 5.96 -3.91 -19.23
CA GLY A 71 7.01 -3.32 -20.05
C GLY A 71 8.29 -4.16 -20.10
N GLY A 72 8.68 -4.77 -18.97
CA GLY A 72 9.85 -5.64 -18.89
C GLY A 72 9.63 -7.06 -19.41
N TYR A 73 8.41 -7.61 -19.27
CA TYR A 73 8.12 -8.99 -19.66
C TYR A 73 7.85 -9.14 -21.16
N ILE A 74 7.25 -8.13 -21.81
CA ILE A 74 7.01 -8.14 -23.26
C ILE A 74 8.28 -8.51 -24.07
N PRO A 75 9.45 -7.86 -23.89
CA PRO A 75 10.64 -8.22 -24.67
C PRO A 75 11.16 -9.62 -24.36
N VAL A 76 11.08 -10.08 -23.11
CA VAL A 76 11.45 -11.46 -22.74
C VAL A 76 10.57 -12.47 -23.47
N TYR A 77 9.26 -12.24 -23.46
CA TYR A 77 8.30 -13.08 -24.17
C TYR A 77 8.52 -13.05 -25.69
N ALA A 78 8.83 -11.88 -26.26
CA ALA A 78 9.14 -11.75 -27.68
C ALA A 78 10.35 -12.60 -28.09
N CYS A 79 11.44 -12.58 -27.30
CA CYS A 79 12.60 -13.43 -27.53
C CYS A 79 12.25 -14.93 -27.44
N GLN A 80 11.49 -15.33 -26.42
CA GLN A 80 11.04 -16.72 -26.28
C GLN A 80 10.19 -17.17 -27.46
N PHE A 81 9.26 -16.33 -27.92
CA PHE A 81 8.42 -16.62 -29.07
C PHE A 81 9.26 -16.77 -30.35
N GLN A 82 10.23 -15.88 -30.58
CA GLN A 82 11.14 -15.98 -31.73
C GLN A 82 12.01 -17.24 -31.66
N ASN A 83 12.57 -17.57 -30.50
CA ASN A 83 13.36 -18.78 -30.33
C ASN A 83 12.53 -20.05 -30.57
N ARG A 84 11.29 -20.09 -30.10
CA ARG A 84 10.36 -21.21 -30.37
C ARG A 84 10.07 -21.33 -31.87
N LYS A 85 9.78 -20.21 -32.55
CA LYS A 85 9.57 -20.19 -34.00
C LYS A 85 10.80 -20.64 -34.78
N ALA A 86 11.99 -20.27 -34.33
CA ALA A 86 13.25 -20.65 -34.96
C ALA A 86 13.64 -22.12 -34.70
N SER A 87 13.13 -22.71 -33.61
CA SER A 87 13.48 -24.07 -33.20
C SER A 87 12.61 -25.16 -33.84
N GLY A 88 11.53 -24.80 -34.55
CA GLY A 88 10.65 -25.73 -35.27
C GLY A 88 9.24 -25.82 -34.69
#